data_AF-A0A8J1XNT5-F1
#
_entry.id   AF-A0A8J1XNT5-F1
#
_cell.length_a   1.000
_cell.length_b   1.000
_cell.length_c   1.000
_cell.angle_alpha   90.00
_cell.angle_beta   90.00
_cell.angle_gamma   90.00
#
_symmetry.space_group_name_H-M   'P 1'
#
loop_
_entity.id
_entity.type
_entity.pdbx_description
1 polymer ?
#
loop_
_entity_poly.entity_id
_entity_poly.type
_entity_poly.pdbx_seq_one_letter_code
_entity_poly.pdbx_strand_id
1 'polypeptide(L)'
;MAATSPIVTLWVKSEPFSFGALPVAPHPRLSVHNIKKIVTYAKTKGHLGFPKLSYSVWKHIACNKLQLSDDIAWLYFQTCDLVSNSSSEQWPDWDKQYSKASNPVEIEQCRNGVTVDTLKFVLFLFIQHLHKISLRSSLVVEEWPMRAKSPDLEGRNTPTGSKTMDEHSHLTFVMNHLNDIMELLVEPGMSSSYDNKDKQRFSSGNLPGDSYGGSASVNDLNLSIEAMEALGFIISGSIDRNRSSKPLHEIALLQQIQAKSG
;
A
#
# COMPACT_ATOMS: atom_id res chain seq x y z
N MET A 1 -13.02 37.07 -21.03
CA MET A 1 -12.11 35.92 -21.12
C MET A 1 -12.75 34.79 -20.35
N ALA A 2 -13.16 33.71 -21.01
CA ALA A 2 -13.75 32.57 -20.31
C ALA A 2 -12.65 31.88 -19.48
N ALA A 3 -12.84 31.78 -18.17
CA ALA A 3 -11.96 31.01 -17.31
C ALA A 3 -12.08 29.54 -17.73
N THR A 4 -11.03 29.00 -18.36
CA THR A 4 -10.95 27.57 -18.65
C THR A 4 -10.84 26.83 -17.34
N SER A 5 -11.85 26.03 -17.00
CA SER A 5 -11.80 25.16 -15.83
C SER A 5 -10.57 24.25 -15.90
N PRO A 6 -9.87 24.02 -14.78
CA PRO A 6 -8.69 23.17 -14.76
C PRO A 6 -9.09 21.75 -15.19
N ILE A 7 -8.36 21.17 -16.14
CA ILE A 7 -8.56 19.78 -16.55
C ILE A 7 -7.80 18.91 -15.58
N VAL A 8 -8.52 18.09 -14.82
CA VAL A 8 -7.90 17.12 -13.91
C VAL A 8 -7.69 15.81 -14.64
N THR A 9 -6.47 15.29 -14.52
CA THR A 9 -6.08 13.99 -15.04
C THR A 9 -5.54 13.16 -13.89
N LEU A 10 -6.04 11.93 -13.76
CA LEU A 10 -5.59 10.96 -12.77
C LEU A 10 -5.00 9.75 -13.49
N TRP A 11 -4.00 9.12 -12.88
CA TRP A 11 -3.40 7.87 -13.37
C TRP A 11 -2.95 6.99 -12.22
N VAL A 12 -2.84 5.69 -12.48
CA VAL A 12 -2.35 4.71 -11.51
C VAL A 12 -0.83 4.71 -11.52
N LYS A 13 -0.23 4.79 -10.34
CA LYS A 13 1.21 4.70 -10.15
C LYS A 13 1.67 3.27 -10.41
N SER A 14 2.73 3.11 -11.20
CA SER A 14 3.23 1.78 -11.56
C SER A 14 4.15 1.19 -10.50
N GLU A 15 4.77 2.02 -9.66
CA GLU A 15 5.84 1.62 -8.75
C GLU A 15 5.39 0.62 -7.67
N PRO A 16 4.23 0.79 -6.99
CA PRO A 16 3.77 -0.18 -6.01
C PRO A 16 3.52 -1.58 -6.59
N PHE A 17 3.16 -1.65 -7.87
CA PHE A 17 2.84 -2.90 -8.55
C PHE A 17 4.07 -3.53 -9.21
N SER A 18 4.86 -2.75 -9.93
CA SER A 18 6.03 -3.22 -10.67
C SER A 18 7.22 -3.55 -9.77
N PHE A 19 7.44 -2.75 -8.72
CA PHE A 19 8.62 -2.87 -7.83
C PHE A 19 8.25 -3.25 -6.40
N GLY A 20 7.01 -2.98 -5.98
CA GLY A 20 6.54 -3.32 -4.64
C GLY A 20 6.02 -4.76 -4.52
N ALA A 21 5.48 -5.34 -5.60
CA ALA A 21 4.92 -6.69 -5.56
C ALA A 21 6.01 -7.76 -5.42
N LEU A 22 6.09 -8.39 -4.25
CA LEU A 22 7.14 -9.38 -3.98
C LEU A 22 6.83 -10.69 -4.71
N PRO A 23 7.84 -11.39 -5.25
CA PRO A 23 7.68 -12.67 -5.94
C PRO A 23 7.45 -13.85 -4.96
N VAL A 24 6.87 -13.57 -3.79
CA VAL A 24 6.60 -14.55 -2.73
C VAL A 24 5.12 -14.92 -2.76
N ALA A 25 4.76 -16.14 -2.35
CA ALA A 25 3.35 -16.47 -2.17
C ALA A 25 2.70 -15.56 -1.13
N PRO A 26 1.51 -15.00 -1.40
CA PRO A 26 0.74 -14.33 -0.37
C PRO A 26 0.58 -15.29 0.82
N HIS A 27 0.97 -14.83 2.00
CA HIS A 27 0.85 -15.64 3.20
C HIS A 27 -0.65 -15.83 3.51
N PRO A 28 -1.13 -17.05 3.84
CA PRO A 28 -2.56 -17.33 4.01
C PRO A 28 -3.22 -16.48 5.09
N ARG A 29 -2.44 -16.01 6.08
CA ARG A 29 -2.93 -15.15 7.17
C ARG A 29 -2.91 -13.67 6.80
N LEU A 30 -2.33 -13.27 5.67
CA LEU A 30 -2.38 -11.91 5.16
C LEU A 30 -3.67 -11.71 4.34
N SER A 31 -4.84 -12.01 4.91
CA SER A 31 -6.14 -11.81 4.27
C SER A 31 -6.65 -10.39 4.45
N VAL A 32 -7.57 -9.92 3.60
CA VAL A 32 -8.21 -8.60 3.72
C VAL A 32 -8.74 -8.34 5.14
N HIS A 33 -9.38 -9.34 5.76
CA HIS A 33 -9.87 -9.27 7.14
C HIS A 33 -8.76 -8.97 8.15
N ASN A 34 -7.63 -9.66 8.04
CA ASN A 34 -6.51 -9.44 8.97
C ASN A 34 -5.82 -8.10 8.69
N ILE A 35 -5.75 -7.67 7.42
CA ILE A 35 -5.21 -6.35 7.05
C ILE A 35 -6.03 -5.23 7.68
N LYS A 36 -7.36 -5.29 7.62
CA LYS A 36 -8.24 -4.32 8.31
C LYS A 36 -7.95 -4.23 9.81
N LYS A 37 -7.72 -5.38 10.47
CA LYS A 37 -7.37 -5.43 11.90
C LYS A 37 -6.01 -4.80 12.23
N ILE A 38 -5.08 -4.73 11.27
CA ILE A 38 -3.79 -4.05 11.47
C ILE A 38 -4.03 -2.58 11.78
N VAL A 39 -4.88 -1.89 11.01
CA VAL A 39 -5.19 -0.46 11.21
C VAL A 39 -5.76 -0.23 12.61
N THR A 40 -6.76 -1.01 13.01
CA THR A 40 -7.37 -0.91 14.34
C THR A 40 -6.34 -1.14 15.44
N TYR A 41 -5.53 -2.19 15.34
CA TYR A 41 -4.51 -2.48 16.33
C TYR A 41 -3.43 -1.40 16.41
N ALA A 42 -2.97 -0.91 15.26
CA ALA A 42 -1.95 0.12 15.17
C ALA A 42 -2.41 1.42 15.86
N LYS A 43 -3.67 1.82 15.68
CA LYS A 43 -4.27 2.95 16.41
C LYS A 43 -4.24 2.76 17.93
N THR A 44 -4.44 1.53 18.45
CA THR A 44 -4.33 1.27 19.91
C THR A 44 -2.92 1.45 20.48
N LYS A 45 -1.89 1.54 19.62
CA LYS A 45 -0.49 1.76 20.02
C LYS A 45 -0.09 3.23 20.03
N GLY A 46 -1.01 4.15 19.76
CA GLY A 46 -0.74 5.59 19.74
C GLY A 46 0.34 5.96 18.73
N HIS A 47 1.27 6.82 19.12
CA HIS A 47 2.30 7.38 18.23
C HIS A 47 3.26 6.33 17.61
N LEU A 48 3.38 5.13 18.21
CA LEU A 48 4.20 4.05 17.65
C LEU A 48 3.47 3.26 16.55
N GLY A 49 2.16 3.42 16.43
CA GLY A 49 1.34 2.67 15.48
C GLY A 49 0.57 3.54 14.50
N PHE A 50 0.29 4.81 14.80
CA PHE A 50 -0.45 5.70 13.88
C PHE A 50 -0.04 7.17 14.07
N PRO A 51 0.10 7.97 12.99
CA PRO A 51 -0.06 7.61 11.58
C PRO A 51 1.15 6.88 11.00
N LYS A 52 2.29 6.89 11.73
CA LYS A 52 3.49 6.12 11.39
C LYS A 52 3.54 4.84 12.20
N LEU A 53 3.62 3.71 11.52
CA LEU A 53 3.78 2.40 12.12
C LEU A 53 5.27 2.12 12.33
N SER A 54 5.67 1.80 13.55
CA SER A 54 7.04 1.36 13.84
C SER A 54 7.26 -0.11 13.46
N TYR A 55 8.50 -0.47 13.13
CA TYR A 55 8.83 -1.87 12.87
C TYR A 55 8.56 -2.77 14.08
N SER A 56 8.81 -2.29 15.31
CA SER A 56 8.57 -3.07 16.52
C SER A 56 7.09 -3.46 16.70
N VAL A 57 6.16 -2.54 16.37
CA VAL A 57 4.72 -2.82 16.38
C VAL A 57 4.36 -3.79 15.26
N TRP A 58 4.87 -3.56 14.03
CA TRP A 58 4.63 -4.46 12.91
C TRP A 58 5.17 -5.88 13.17
N LYS A 59 6.42 -6.02 13.61
CA LYS A 59 7.06 -7.29 13.98
C LYS A 59 6.21 -8.06 14.98
N HIS A 60 5.66 -7.39 15.98
CA HIS A 60 4.74 -8.03 16.93
C HIS A 60 3.49 -8.59 16.24
N ILE A 61 2.86 -7.83 15.34
CA ILE A 61 1.69 -8.29 14.58
C ILE A 61 2.08 -9.43 13.64
N ALA A 62 3.09 -9.22 12.82
CA ALA A 62 3.55 -10.16 11.81
C ALA A 62 3.94 -11.52 12.42
N CYS A 63 4.81 -11.52 13.42
CA CYS A 63 5.33 -12.76 13.99
C CYS A 63 4.30 -13.44 14.91
N ASN A 64 3.65 -12.69 15.80
CA ASN A 64 2.78 -13.30 16.82
C ASN A 64 1.34 -13.49 16.35
N LYS A 65 0.84 -12.60 15.49
CA LYS A 65 -0.57 -12.63 15.03
C LYS A 65 -0.70 -13.21 13.64
N LEU A 66 0.25 -13.00 12.74
CA LEU A 66 0.20 -13.52 11.37
C LEU A 66 1.10 -14.73 11.15
N GLN A 67 1.95 -15.11 12.13
CA GLN A 67 2.92 -16.20 12.02
C GLN A 67 3.89 -16.06 10.84
N LEU A 68 4.22 -14.83 10.46
CA LEU A 68 5.30 -14.55 9.53
C LEU A 68 6.64 -14.76 10.22
N SER A 69 7.65 -15.20 9.48
CA SER A 69 9.03 -15.12 9.99
C SER A 69 9.46 -13.65 10.09
N ASP A 70 10.43 -13.36 10.97
CA ASP A 70 10.97 -12.01 11.14
C ASP A 70 11.54 -11.47 9.82
N ASP A 71 12.19 -12.31 9.01
CA ASP A 71 12.73 -11.91 7.72
C ASP A 71 11.64 -11.50 6.72
N ILE A 72 10.49 -12.19 6.70
CA ILE A 72 9.38 -11.83 5.82
C ILE A 72 8.66 -10.58 6.33
N ALA A 73 8.52 -10.44 7.65
CA ALA A 73 7.99 -9.24 8.27
C ALA A 73 8.85 -8.02 7.91
N TRP A 74 10.17 -8.13 8.05
CA TRP A 74 11.13 -7.10 7.68
C TRP A 74 11.07 -6.79 6.18
N LEU A 75 11.05 -7.82 5.32
CA LEU A 75 11.00 -7.65 3.87
C LEU A 75 9.78 -6.82 3.45
N TYR A 76 8.57 -7.14 3.93
CA TYR A 76 7.38 -6.33 3.62
C TYR A 76 7.54 -4.88 4.06
N PHE A 77 8.05 -4.68 5.28
CA PHE A 77 8.19 -3.35 5.86
C PHE A 77 9.19 -2.49 5.08
N GLN A 78 10.36 -3.05 4.79
CA GLN A 78 11.42 -2.41 4.03
C GLN A 78 11.02 -2.14 2.59
N THR A 79 10.37 -3.09 1.91
CA THR A 79 9.91 -2.88 0.54
C THR A 79 8.89 -1.75 0.47
N CYS A 80 7.92 -1.70 1.40
CA CYS A 80 6.96 -0.61 1.45
C CYS A 80 7.64 0.76 1.65
N ASP A 81 8.61 0.84 2.56
CA ASP A 81 9.37 2.07 2.79
C ASP A 81 10.06 2.54 1.50
N LEU A 82 10.76 1.62 0.83
CA LEU A 82 11.46 1.87 -0.44
C LEU A 82 10.54 2.40 -1.54
N VAL A 83 9.39 1.75 -1.76
CA VAL A 83 8.45 2.16 -2.82
C VAL A 83 7.60 3.37 -2.44
N SER A 84 7.54 3.73 -1.16
CA SER A 84 6.83 4.93 -0.69
C SER A 84 7.69 6.18 -0.75
N ASN A 85 9.01 6.05 -0.64
CA ASN A 85 9.95 7.13 -0.38
C ASN A 85 11.04 7.27 -1.46
N SER A 86 10.67 7.22 -2.74
CA SER A 86 11.60 7.34 -3.89
C SER A 86 12.48 8.61 -3.89
N SER A 87 12.25 9.56 -2.97
CA SER A 87 12.96 10.84 -2.85
C SER A 87 13.63 11.10 -1.49
N SER A 88 13.63 10.16 -0.53
CA SER A 88 14.15 10.45 0.83
C SER A 88 15.67 10.29 0.95
N GLU A 89 16.36 11.38 1.33
CA GLU A 89 17.79 11.43 1.70
C GLU A 89 18.18 10.60 2.95
N GLN A 90 17.20 9.94 3.59
CA GLN A 90 17.38 9.16 4.82
C GLN A 90 17.78 7.69 4.55
N TRP A 91 17.43 7.14 3.39
CA TRP A 91 17.81 5.77 3.00
C TRP A 91 19.34 5.55 2.98
N PRO A 92 20.16 6.49 2.46
CA PRO A 92 21.62 6.41 2.53
C PRO A 92 22.21 6.35 3.94
N ASP A 93 21.52 6.84 4.98
CA ASP A 93 22.05 6.86 6.35
C ASP A 93 21.70 5.57 7.11
N TRP A 94 20.50 5.03 6.89
CA TRP A 94 20.13 3.73 7.44
C TRP A 94 20.95 2.58 6.82
N ASP A 95 21.19 2.60 5.50
CA ASP A 95 22.02 1.59 4.82
C ASP A 95 23.46 1.59 5.36
N LYS A 96 24.01 2.78 5.65
CA LYS A 96 25.32 2.92 6.32
C LYS A 96 25.31 2.35 7.73
N GLN A 97 24.26 2.57 8.53
CA GLN A 97 24.16 2.01 9.87
C GLN A 97 24.01 0.48 9.83
N TYR A 98 23.19 -0.03 8.91
CA TYR A 98 23.00 -1.46 8.71
C TYR A 98 24.30 -2.16 8.27
N SER A 99 25.07 -1.54 7.36
CA SER A 99 26.37 -2.09 6.91
C SER A 99 27.44 -2.17 8.01
N LYS A 100 27.30 -1.39 9.08
CA LYS A 100 28.20 -1.38 10.24
C LYS A 100 27.77 -2.36 11.33
N ALA A 101 26.51 -2.76 11.35
CA ALA A 101 25.97 -3.69 12.34
C ALA A 101 26.58 -5.08 12.11
N SER A 102 27.26 -5.62 13.13
CA SER A 102 27.95 -6.92 13.03
C SER A 102 27.27 -8.02 13.84
N ASN A 103 26.35 -7.66 14.75
CA ASN A 103 25.63 -8.60 15.58
C ASN A 103 24.10 -8.44 15.44
N PRO A 104 23.32 -9.50 15.75
CA PRO A 104 21.87 -9.50 15.54
C PRO A 104 21.14 -8.44 16.39
N VAL A 105 21.70 -8.02 17.52
CA VAL A 105 21.09 -7.00 18.40
C VAL A 105 21.19 -5.62 17.79
N GLU A 106 22.34 -5.26 17.22
CA GLU A 106 22.54 -4.00 16.48
C GLU A 106 21.62 -3.94 15.26
N ILE A 107 21.51 -5.04 14.51
CA ILE A 107 20.59 -5.14 13.37
C ILE A 107 19.15 -4.88 13.81
N GLU A 108 18.71 -5.49 14.92
CA GLU A 108 17.37 -5.30 15.45
C GLU A 108 17.13 -3.84 15.92
N GLN A 109 18.12 -3.21 16.55
CA GLN A 109 18.04 -1.80 16.93
C GLN A 109 17.92 -0.88 15.69
N CYS A 110 18.69 -1.12 14.64
CA CYS A 110 18.59 -0.40 13.38
C CYS A 110 17.19 -0.58 12.74
N ARG A 111 16.64 -1.80 12.76
CA ARG A 111 15.29 -2.08 12.22
C ARG A 111 14.20 -1.37 13.04
N ASN A 112 14.33 -1.34 14.36
CA ASN A 112 13.36 -0.71 15.26
C ASN A 112 13.29 0.82 15.11
N GLY A 113 14.32 1.45 14.55
CA GLY A 113 14.31 2.89 14.20
C GLY A 113 13.50 3.22 12.94
N VAL A 114 13.09 2.22 12.15
CA VAL A 114 12.37 2.44 10.89
C VAL A 114 10.87 2.52 11.14
N THR A 115 10.23 3.49 10.47
CA THR A 115 8.78 3.69 10.50
C THR A 115 8.26 3.87 9.09
N VAL A 116 7.01 3.45 8.85
CA VAL A 116 6.32 3.63 7.58
C VAL A 116 4.97 4.28 7.80
N ASP A 117 4.41 4.90 6.76
CA ASP A 117 3.02 5.34 6.82
C ASP A 117 2.08 4.15 6.96
N THR A 118 1.22 4.17 7.99
CA THR A 118 0.38 3.02 8.35
C THR A 118 -0.62 2.68 7.26
N LEU A 119 -1.24 3.71 6.68
CA LEU A 119 -2.27 3.54 5.66
C LEU A 119 -1.64 3.12 4.32
N LYS A 120 -0.50 3.69 3.94
CA LYS A 120 0.26 3.20 2.77
C LYS A 120 0.71 1.75 2.97
N PHE A 121 1.15 1.40 4.18
CA PHE A 121 1.60 0.05 4.48
C PHE A 121 0.48 -0.99 4.36
N VAL A 122 -0.74 -0.69 4.82
CA VAL A 122 -1.86 -1.63 4.63
C VAL A 122 -2.32 -1.72 3.18
N LEU A 123 -2.26 -0.64 2.40
CA LEU A 123 -2.49 -0.68 0.95
C LEU A 123 -1.44 -1.56 0.25
N PHE A 124 -0.17 -1.42 0.65
CA PHE A 124 0.91 -2.28 0.18
C PHE A 124 0.62 -3.76 0.49
N LEU A 125 0.28 -4.10 1.74
CA LEU A 125 -0.08 -5.47 2.12
C LEU A 125 -1.32 -6.00 1.37
N PHE A 126 -2.28 -5.14 1.06
CA PHE A 126 -3.46 -5.49 0.26
C PHE A 126 -3.07 -5.84 -1.18
N ILE A 127 -2.16 -5.07 -1.79
CA ILE A 127 -1.57 -5.41 -3.10
C ILE A 127 -0.87 -6.76 -3.01
N GLN A 128 -0.06 -7.02 -1.96
CA GLN A 128 0.60 -8.31 -1.77
C GLN A 128 -0.39 -9.47 -1.64
N HIS A 129 -1.51 -9.28 -0.92
CA HIS A 129 -2.54 -10.31 -0.73
C HIS A 129 -3.15 -10.75 -2.08
N LEU A 130 -3.47 -9.78 -2.92
CA LEU A 130 -4.10 -10.03 -4.22
C LEU A 130 -3.09 -10.39 -5.32
N HIS A 131 -1.79 -10.21 -5.04
CA HIS A 131 -0.69 -10.58 -5.93
C HIS A 131 -0.49 -12.10 -5.95
N LYS A 132 -1.39 -12.76 -6.67
CA LYS A 132 -1.24 -14.03 -7.41
C LYS A 132 -2.48 -14.36 -8.27
N ILE A 133 -3.62 -13.69 -8.06
CA ILE A 133 -4.89 -14.01 -8.73
C ILE A 133 -5.20 -13.03 -9.88
N SER A 134 -4.86 -11.74 -9.75
CA SER A 134 -5.27 -10.70 -10.72
C SER A 134 -4.15 -10.24 -11.68
N LEU A 135 -2.89 -10.31 -11.26
CA LEU A 135 -1.76 -9.65 -11.95
C LEU A 135 -0.86 -10.62 -12.75
N ARG A 136 -1.17 -11.92 -12.75
CA ARG A 136 -0.26 -12.98 -13.21
C ARG A 136 -0.53 -13.61 -14.58
N SER A 137 -1.45 -13.08 -15.39
CA SER A 137 -1.47 -13.51 -16.81
C SER A 137 -0.22 -13.06 -17.59
N SER A 138 0.57 -12.11 -17.05
CA SER A 138 1.72 -11.50 -17.74
C SER A 138 3.09 -11.84 -17.15
N LEU A 139 3.18 -12.22 -15.87
CA LEU A 139 4.45 -12.54 -15.18
C LEU A 139 4.87 -14.01 -15.35
N VAL A 140 4.70 -14.57 -16.55
CA VAL A 140 5.56 -15.68 -16.95
C VAL A 140 6.97 -15.11 -16.90
N VAL A 141 7.74 -15.60 -15.95
CA VAL A 141 9.19 -15.42 -15.89
C VAL A 141 9.70 -15.87 -17.25
N GLU A 142 9.97 -14.90 -18.12
CA GLU A 142 10.76 -15.12 -19.31
C GLU A 142 12.07 -15.68 -18.80
N GLU A 143 12.28 -16.94 -19.14
CA GLU A 143 13.43 -17.76 -18.80
C GLU A 143 14.69 -16.89 -18.93
N TRP A 144 15.47 -16.79 -17.85
CA TRP A 144 16.80 -16.15 -17.86
C TRP A 144 17.55 -16.53 -19.14
N PRO A 145 18.39 -15.67 -19.73
CA PRO A 145 19.05 -15.95 -21.01
C PRO A 145 20.10 -17.06 -20.86
N MET A 146 19.67 -18.30 -20.70
CA MET A 146 20.50 -19.48 -20.79
C MET A 146 20.39 -20.00 -22.22
N ARG A 147 21.36 -19.53 -23.01
CA ARG A 147 21.71 -19.85 -24.40
C ARG A 147 21.33 -18.77 -25.39
N ALA A 148 22.29 -17.86 -25.61
CA ALA A 148 22.53 -17.31 -26.92
C ALA A 148 22.57 -18.46 -27.94
N LYS A 149 21.47 -18.65 -28.68
CA LYS A 149 21.56 -19.34 -29.96
C LYS A 149 22.16 -18.34 -30.95
N SER A 150 23.21 -18.82 -31.60
CA SER A 150 23.96 -18.25 -32.72
C SER A 150 23.16 -17.26 -33.59
N PRO A 151 23.79 -16.19 -34.11
CA PRO A 151 23.13 -15.28 -35.03
C PRO A 151 22.87 -16.02 -36.35
N ASP A 152 21.61 -16.26 -36.67
CA ASP A 152 21.22 -16.45 -38.06
C ASP A 152 20.62 -15.13 -38.55
N LEU A 153 21.23 -14.63 -39.64
CA LEU A 153 20.69 -13.57 -40.46
C LEU A 153 19.25 -13.94 -40.84
N GLU A 154 18.27 -13.18 -40.38
CA GLU A 154 17.23 -12.62 -41.24
C GLU A 154 16.36 -11.64 -40.46
N GLY A 155 16.09 -10.49 -41.08
CA GLY A 155 15.47 -9.34 -40.47
C GLY A 155 14.04 -9.62 -40.01
N ARG A 156 13.83 -9.60 -38.69
CA ARG A 156 12.53 -9.29 -38.11
C ARG A 156 12.72 -8.64 -36.75
N ASN A 157 12.23 -7.40 -36.66
CA ASN A 157 12.29 -6.51 -35.52
C ASN A 157 11.96 -7.23 -34.21
N THR A 158 12.96 -7.51 -33.38
CA THR A 158 12.77 -7.91 -31.99
C THR A 158 12.46 -6.67 -31.16
N PRO A 159 11.27 -6.53 -30.56
CA PRO A 159 11.07 -5.53 -29.53
C PRO A 159 11.75 -6.04 -28.26
N THR A 160 12.98 -5.57 -28.02
CA THR A 160 13.62 -5.63 -26.70
C THR A 160 12.89 -4.65 -25.78
N GLY A 161 11.74 -5.08 -25.25
CA GLY A 161 11.01 -4.38 -24.22
C GLY A 161 10.91 -5.27 -23.00
N SER A 162 11.71 -4.98 -21.98
CA SER A 162 11.43 -5.42 -20.61
C SER A 162 9.96 -5.14 -20.33
N LYS A 163 9.15 -6.19 -20.21
CA LYS A 163 7.70 -6.05 -20.06
C LYS A 163 7.39 -5.63 -18.63
N THR A 164 7.68 -4.36 -18.32
CA THR A 164 7.00 -3.64 -17.25
C THR A 164 5.51 -3.89 -17.45
N MET A 165 4.80 -4.31 -16.39
CA MET A 165 3.37 -4.61 -16.43
C MET A 165 2.60 -3.54 -17.23
N ASP A 166 1.62 -3.97 -18.03
CA ASP A 166 0.87 -3.01 -18.83
C ASP A 166 0.04 -2.12 -17.90
N GLU A 167 0.14 -0.80 -18.09
CA GLU A 167 -0.56 0.23 -17.34
C GLU A 167 -2.07 -0.05 -17.21
N HIS A 168 -2.63 -0.72 -18.21
CA HIS A 168 -4.02 -1.15 -18.25
C HIS A 168 -4.37 -2.24 -17.22
N SER A 169 -3.48 -3.22 -16.98
CA SER A 169 -3.63 -4.20 -15.89
C SER A 169 -3.64 -3.54 -14.51
N HIS A 170 -2.77 -2.54 -14.28
CA HIS A 170 -2.77 -1.79 -13.02
C HIS A 170 -4.06 -1.00 -12.81
N LEU A 171 -4.53 -0.33 -13.87
CA LEU A 171 -5.80 0.39 -13.82
C LEU A 171 -6.97 -0.55 -13.54
N THR A 172 -7.04 -1.67 -14.24
CA THR A 172 -8.09 -2.69 -14.07
C THR A 172 -8.09 -3.24 -12.64
N PHE A 173 -6.92 -3.51 -12.07
CA PHE A 173 -6.79 -3.90 -10.67
C PHE A 173 -7.39 -2.85 -9.73
N VAL A 174 -6.96 -1.58 -9.86
CA VAL A 174 -7.43 -0.51 -8.97
C VAL A 174 -8.94 -0.34 -9.09
N MET A 175 -9.48 -0.35 -10.31
CA MET A 175 -10.92 -0.21 -10.54
C MET A 175 -11.74 -1.37 -9.95
N ASN A 176 -11.27 -2.61 -10.10
CA ASN A 176 -11.97 -3.79 -9.58
C ASN A 176 -11.96 -3.86 -8.05
N HIS A 177 -10.94 -3.28 -7.41
CA HIS A 177 -10.74 -3.34 -5.97
C HIS A 177 -10.93 -2.00 -5.26
N LEU A 178 -11.45 -0.97 -5.95
CA LEU A 178 -11.56 0.37 -5.41
C LEU A 178 -12.40 0.42 -4.13
N ASN A 179 -13.51 -0.31 -4.08
CA ASN A 179 -14.36 -0.36 -2.89
C ASN A 179 -13.63 -0.94 -1.68
N ASP A 180 -12.89 -2.04 -1.87
CA ASP A 180 -12.09 -2.67 -0.81
C ASP A 180 -10.97 -1.73 -0.33
N ILE A 181 -10.32 -1.02 -1.26
CA ILE A 181 -9.30 0.00 -0.98
C ILE A 181 -9.89 1.13 -0.15
N MET A 182 -11.06 1.65 -0.54
CA MET A 182 -11.74 2.72 0.17
C MET A 182 -12.14 2.25 1.58
N GLU A 183 -12.71 1.04 1.70
CA GLU A 183 -13.11 0.48 2.99
C GLU A 183 -11.90 0.25 3.93
N LEU A 184 -10.72 -0.08 3.39
CA LEU A 184 -9.48 -0.19 4.17
C LEU A 184 -9.03 1.15 4.78
N LEU A 185 -9.35 2.25 4.12
CA LEU A 185 -8.90 3.60 4.49
C LEU A 185 -9.91 4.36 5.33
N VAL A 186 -11.17 3.93 5.35
CA VAL A 186 -12.23 4.52 6.17
C VAL A 186 -12.03 4.14 7.64
N GLU A 187 -12.25 5.10 8.53
CA GLU A 187 -12.16 4.84 9.96
C GLU A 187 -13.33 3.97 10.45
N PRO A 188 -13.05 2.84 11.15
CA PRO A 188 -14.09 2.11 11.84
C PRO A 188 -14.54 2.94 13.06
N GLY A 189 -15.60 3.74 12.89
CA GLY A 189 -16.11 4.59 13.97
C GLY A 189 -17.08 5.70 13.57
N MET A 190 -17.21 6.05 12.29
CA MET A 190 -18.17 7.09 11.88
C MET A 190 -19.65 6.65 11.96
N SER A 191 -19.92 5.36 12.16
CA SER A 191 -21.28 4.78 12.14
C SER A 191 -21.87 4.41 13.51
N SER A 192 -21.21 4.70 14.64
CA SER A 192 -21.72 4.33 15.96
C SER A 192 -21.26 5.28 17.09
N SER A 193 -21.66 6.56 17.02
CA SER A 193 -21.54 7.49 18.16
C SER A 193 -22.80 7.58 19.02
N TYR A 194 -23.78 6.71 18.80
CA TYR A 194 -24.94 6.54 19.68
C TYR A 194 -25.19 5.05 19.95
N ASP A 195 -24.33 4.39 20.73
CA ASP A 195 -24.84 3.45 21.73
C ASP A 195 -23.77 2.97 22.73
N ASN A 196 -24.16 3.09 23.99
CA ASN A 196 -23.64 2.49 25.22
C ASN A 196 -22.18 2.71 25.66
N LYS A 197 -22.08 3.55 26.71
CA LYS A 197 -21.12 3.43 27.81
C LYS A 197 -21.23 2.02 28.42
N ASP A 198 -20.07 1.38 28.60
CA ASP A 198 -19.72 0.32 29.57
C ASP A 198 -19.05 -0.90 28.95
N LYS A 199 -17.71 -0.90 28.95
CA LYS A 199 -16.89 -1.93 29.63
C LYS A 199 -15.39 -1.71 29.39
N GLN A 200 -14.68 -1.50 30.48
CA GLN A 200 -13.23 -1.63 30.60
C GLN A 200 -12.75 -3.08 30.42
N ARG A 201 -11.43 -3.20 30.16
CA ARG A 201 -10.51 -4.34 30.35
C ARG A 201 -10.32 -5.28 29.16
N PHE A 202 -9.24 -5.03 28.41
CA PHE A 202 -8.56 -6.06 27.62
C PHE A 202 -7.38 -6.64 28.41
N SER A 203 -7.62 -7.81 29.01
CA SER A 203 -6.58 -8.81 29.30
C SER A 203 -6.74 -9.98 28.34
N SER A 204 -5.61 -10.64 28.08
CA SER A 204 -5.39 -11.80 27.21
C SER A 204 -6.53 -12.83 27.06
N GLY A 205 -6.71 -13.31 25.83
CA GLY A 205 -7.35 -14.59 25.53
C GLY A 205 -8.70 -14.47 24.81
N ASN A 206 -8.73 -14.94 23.56
CA ASN A 206 -9.89 -15.13 22.68
C ASN A 206 -10.58 -13.87 22.12
N LEU A 207 -10.67 -13.85 20.78
CA LEU A 207 -11.44 -12.87 20.00
C LEU A 207 -12.95 -13.17 20.20
N PRO A 208 -13.77 -12.21 20.64
CA PRO A 208 -15.22 -12.37 20.62
C PRO A 208 -15.74 -12.29 19.18
N GLY A 209 -16.72 -13.13 18.89
CA GLY A 209 -17.40 -13.25 17.60
C GLY A 209 -18.26 -12.04 17.24
N ASP A 210 -18.29 -11.81 15.94
CA ASP A 210 -19.39 -11.36 15.08
C ASP A 210 -20.37 -10.31 15.61
N SER A 211 -20.24 -9.11 15.05
CA SER A 211 -21.36 -8.22 14.78
C SER A 211 -21.08 -7.53 13.45
N TYR A 212 -21.61 -8.13 12.37
CA TYR A 212 -21.69 -7.50 11.05
C TYR A 212 -22.87 -6.53 11.08
N GLY A 213 -22.59 -5.23 11.10
CA GLY A 213 -23.62 -4.19 11.10
C GLY A 213 -23.24 -3.03 10.20
N GLY A 214 -23.92 -2.92 9.06
CA GLY A 214 -23.97 -1.73 8.21
C GLY A 214 -23.04 -1.75 7.00
N SER A 215 -23.53 -2.23 5.86
CA SER A 215 -22.97 -1.89 4.55
C SER A 215 -23.21 -0.40 4.32
N ALA A 216 -22.27 0.45 4.73
CA ALA A 216 -22.28 1.86 4.37
C ALA A 216 -22.20 1.98 2.84
N SER A 217 -23.09 2.78 2.25
CA SER A 217 -22.98 3.16 0.84
C SER A 217 -21.65 3.88 0.64
N VAL A 218 -20.83 3.42 -0.31
CA VAL A 218 -19.49 3.98 -0.63
C VAL A 218 -19.56 5.48 -0.95
N ASN A 219 -20.75 5.97 -1.30
CA ASN A 219 -21.01 7.36 -1.68
C ASN A 219 -20.97 8.36 -0.51
N ASP A 220 -21.06 7.91 0.74
CA ASP A 220 -21.07 8.78 1.94
C ASP A 220 -19.78 8.65 2.80
N LEU A 221 -18.69 8.18 2.21
CA LEU A 221 -17.42 7.98 2.91
C LEU A 221 -16.66 9.31 3.04
N ASN A 222 -16.66 9.88 4.25
CA ASN A 222 -15.75 10.96 4.59
C ASN A 222 -14.34 10.41 4.80
N LEU A 223 -13.49 10.51 3.77
CA LEU A 223 -12.08 10.19 3.90
C LEU A 223 -11.33 11.27 4.68
N SER A 224 -10.45 10.85 5.59
CA SER A 224 -9.52 11.75 6.25
C SER A 224 -8.41 12.21 5.29
N ILE A 225 -7.67 13.26 5.67
CA ILE A 225 -6.53 13.74 4.87
C ILE A 225 -5.47 12.64 4.77
N GLU A 226 -5.21 11.90 5.85
CA GLU A 226 -4.26 10.79 5.88
C GLU A 226 -4.68 9.67 4.91
N ALA A 227 -5.97 9.37 4.83
CA ALA A 227 -6.50 8.41 3.85
C ALA A 227 -6.27 8.88 2.42
N MET A 228 -6.50 10.17 2.14
CA MET A 228 -6.26 10.76 0.82
C MET A 228 -4.76 10.80 0.45
N GLU A 229 -3.89 11.11 1.41
CA GLU A 229 -2.44 11.02 1.25
C GLU A 229 -1.97 9.58 1.02
N ALA A 230 -2.61 8.61 1.67
CA ALA A 230 -2.34 7.20 1.44
C ALA A 230 -2.81 6.72 0.07
N LEU A 231 -3.96 7.20 -0.44
CA LEU A 231 -4.36 6.95 -1.83
C LEU A 231 -3.32 7.46 -2.84
N GLY A 232 -2.61 8.53 -2.50
CA GLY A 232 -1.44 9.03 -3.25
C GLY A 232 -0.31 8.01 -3.44
N PHE A 233 -0.33 6.91 -2.68
CA PHE A 233 0.57 5.77 -2.88
C PHE A 233 0.32 5.05 -4.21
N ILE A 234 -0.96 4.89 -4.59
CA ILE A 234 -1.41 4.12 -5.76
C ILE A 234 -1.94 4.98 -6.91
N ILE A 235 -2.43 6.19 -6.63
CA ILE A 235 -3.00 7.11 -7.62
C ILE A 235 -2.23 8.41 -7.57
N SER A 236 -1.91 8.96 -8.74
CA SER A 236 -1.41 10.32 -8.89
C SER A 236 -2.28 11.13 -9.82
N GLY A 237 -2.08 12.44 -9.85
CA GLY A 237 -2.81 13.32 -10.74
C GLY A 237 -2.09 14.62 -11.05
N SER A 238 -2.64 15.33 -12.02
CA SER A 238 -2.23 16.68 -12.38
C SER A 238 -3.44 17.52 -12.78
N ILE A 239 -3.30 18.82 -12.60
CA ILE A 239 -4.29 19.85 -12.93
C ILE A 239 -3.82 20.76 -14.08
N ASP A 240 -2.58 20.58 -14.54
CA ASP A 240 -2.01 21.32 -15.64
C ASP A 240 -1.83 20.43 -16.87
N ARG A 241 -1.72 21.05 -18.05
CA ARG A 241 -1.44 20.32 -19.29
C ARG A 241 -0.01 19.77 -19.33
N ASN A 242 0.86 20.22 -18.43
CA ASN A 242 2.26 19.81 -18.34
C ASN A 242 2.45 18.51 -17.53
N ARG A 243 1.35 17.93 -17.01
CA ARG A 243 1.34 16.71 -16.19
C ARG A 243 2.28 16.81 -14.98
N SER A 244 2.44 18.00 -14.40
CA SER A 244 3.19 18.11 -13.15
C SER A 244 2.41 17.36 -12.06
N SER A 245 3.04 16.33 -11.49
CA SER A 245 2.40 15.49 -10.48
C SER A 245 2.09 16.31 -9.24
N LYS A 246 0.83 16.29 -8.79
CA LYS A 246 0.39 16.92 -7.54
C LYS A 246 -0.11 15.88 -6.54
N PRO A 247 0.07 16.10 -5.23
CA PRO A 247 -0.56 15.26 -4.21
C PRO A 247 -2.08 15.20 -4.40
N LEU A 248 -2.65 14.01 -4.29
CA LEU A 248 -4.07 13.78 -4.58
C LEU A 248 -4.99 14.63 -3.68
N HIS A 249 -4.61 14.86 -2.43
CA HIS A 249 -5.37 15.71 -1.50
C HIS A 249 -5.44 17.17 -1.98
N GLU A 250 -4.39 17.72 -2.59
CA GLU A 250 -4.42 19.08 -3.15
C GLU A 250 -5.36 19.17 -4.34
N ILE A 251 -5.42 18.12 -5.16
CA ILE A 251 -6.35 18.04 -6.30
C ILE A 251 -7.79 17.96 -5.79
N ALA A 252 -8.04 17.16 -4.74
CA ALA A 252 -9.38 16.97 -4.16
C ALA A 252 -9.96 18.24 -3.53
N LEU A 253 -9.13 19.16 -3.04
CA LEU A 253 -9.56 20.44 -2.46
C LEU A 253 -10.03 21.47 -3.49
N LEU A 254 -9.83 21.22 -4.79
CA LEU A 254 -10.28 22.11 -5.85
C LEU A 254 -11.81 21.99 -6.01
N GLN A 255 -12.54 22.92 -5.40
CA GLN A 255 -14.01 23.02 -5.35
C GLN A 255 -14.74 22.90 -6.70
N GLN A 256 -14.06 23.05 -7.84
CA GLN A 256 -14.64 22.96 -9.17
C GLN A 256 -14.74 21.52 -9.74
N ILE A 257 -14.23 20.52 -9.00
CA ILE A 257 -14.27 19.10 -9.38
C ILE A 257 -15.29 18.34 -8.51
N GLN A 258 -16.35 19.01 -8.05
CA GLN A 258 -17.55 18.26 -7.67
C GLN A 258 -18.21 17.82 -8.98
N ALA A 259 -18.10 16.51 -9.27
CA ALA A 259 -18.92 15.92 -10.31
C ALA A 259 -20.37 16.27 -10.00
N LYS A 260 -21.03 17.00 -10.91
CA LYS A 260 -22.50 17.08 -10.88
C LYS A 260 -22.99 15.66 -11.12
N SER A 261 -23.32 14.94 -10.05
CA SER A 261 -24.17 13.76 -10.19
C SER A 261 -25.49 14.27 -10.75
N GLY A 262 -25.82 13.84 -11.96
CA GLY A 262 -27.19 13.93 -12.47
C GLY A 262 -28.09 12.96 -11.73
#